data_AF-A0A8J8PCS0-F1
#
_entry.id   AF-A0A8J8PCS0-F1
#
_cell.length_a   1.000
_cell.length_b   1.000
_cell.length_c   1.000
_cell.angle_alpha   90.00
_cell.angle_beta   90.00
_cell.angle_gamma   90.00
#
_symmetry.space_group_name_H-M   'P 1'
#
loop_
_entity.id
_entity.type
_entity.pdbx_description
1 polymer ?
#
loop_
_entity_poly.entity_id
_entity_poly.type
_entity_poly.pdbx_seq_one_letter_code
_entity_poly.pdbx_strand_id
1 'polypeptide(L)'
;MSDKFLVDDLDGDDRILIAELVKRVYNKYPEIVYHYTSLDSAIKIIDSKVIHFRDSRLLADNTEQRNVFNILNEMISMDEYSDDFKRYAYQICQDEYLDQYISSDLQNNRFSDISRFFVFSCSFDEHSEYLISTYAKRNNPIGCRITINAKDLGEQFYPQYLEIVPIIYNEQDKRALVKLIVDHAYLKFKRAMSDEDKKTAIGLMVSYLMYLGIYLKSEEYSKENEVRILLVEDNDSRQDLSEFKKDDYRYELPIVEHFCTEFKTM
;
A
#
# COMPACT_ATOMS: atom_id res chain seq x y z
N MET A 1 20.07 9.41 16.32
CA MET A 1 20.00 8.48 17.48
C MET A 1 20.34 7.11 16.96
N SER A 2 21.37 6.51 17.52
CA SER A 2 21.86 5.18 17.18
C SER A 2 21.16 4.16 18.07
N ASP A 3 20.25 3.37 17.52
CA ASP A 3 19.84 2.13 18.14
C ASP A 3 20.14 0.98 17.19
N LYS A 4 20.99 0.08 17.69
CA LYS A 4 21.21 -1.25 17.13
C LYS A 4 19.87 -1.99 17.23
N PHE A 5 19.15 -2.11 16.13
CA PHE A 5 17.94 -2.91 16.09
C PHE A 5 18.33 -4.37 15.90
N LEU A 6 18.09 -5.15 16.96
CA LEU A 6 18.27 -6.60 17.02
C LEU A 6 17.37 -7.26 15.97
N VAL A 7 18.01 -7.97 15.03
CA VAL A 7 17.39 -8.72 13.93
C VAL A 7 17.05 -10.17 14.37
N ASP A 8 17.14 -10.46 15.67
CA ASP A 8 17.21 -11.84 16.16
C ASP A 8 15.86 -12.50 16.46
N ASP A 9 14.73 -11.77 16.43
CA ASP A 9 13.39 -12.32 16.76
C ASP A 9 12.32 -12.13 15.65
N LEU A 10 12.71 -12.16 14.37
CA LEU A 10 11.77 -12.02 13.25
C LEU A 10 11.20 -13.37 12.79
N ASP A 11 10.41 -14.00 13.66
CA ASP A 11 9.55 -15.14 13.32
C ASP A 11 8.12 -14.78 13.74
N GLY A 12 7.41 -14.10 12.83
CA GLY A 12 6.07 -13.60 13.00
C GLY A 12 5.50 -13.20 11.65
N ASP A 13 4.17 -13.26 11.52
CA ASP A 13 3.43 -12.92 10.31
C ASP A 13 4.00 -11.65 9.65
N ASP A 14 4.43 -11.80 8.40
CA ASP A 14 5.14 -10.82 7.58
C ASP A 14 4.48 -9.43 7.58
N ARG A 15 3.15 -9.40 7.75
CA ARG A 15 2.37 -8.16 7.85
C ARG A 15 2.61 -7.42 9.16
N ILE A 16 2.75 -8.15 10.26
CA ILE A 16 3.01 -7.55 11.58
C ILE A 16 4.33 -6.79 11.52
N LEU A 17 5.37 -7.34 10.87
CA LEU A 17 6.65 -6.67 10.73
C LEU A 17 6.53 -5.33 9.99
N ILE A 18 5.92 -5.32 8.79
CA ILE A 18 5.82 -4.09 7.99
C ILE A 18 4.85 -3.09 8.65
N ALA A 19 3.72 -3.55 9.17
CA ALA A 19 2.79 -2.70 9.90
C ALA A 19 3.45 -2.09 11.15
N GLU A 20 4.26 -2.85 11.89
CA GLU A 20 5.04 -2.31 13.02
C GLU A 20 6.09 -1.31 12.55
N LEU A 21 6.81 -1.60 11.47
CA LEU A 21 7.81 -0.68 10.92
C LEU A 21 7.16 0.65 10.51
N VAL A 22 6.00 0.60 9.85
CA VAL A 22 5.23 1.79 9.47
C VAL A 22 4.69 2.53 10.70
N LYS A 23 4.14 1.81 11.69
CA LYS A 23 3.69 2.40 12.97
C LYS A 23 4.83 3.08 13.72
N ARG A 24 6.06 2.58 13.64
CA ARG A 24 7.24 3.21 14.25
C ARG A 24 7.60 4.54 13.58
N VAL A 25 7.29 4.69 12.29
CA VAL A 25 7.43 5.97 11.58
C VAL A 25 6.28 6.93 11.94
N TYR A 26 5.07 6.42 12.19
CA TYR A 26 3.88 7.26 12.43
C TYR A 26 3.06 6.85 13.67
N ASN A 27 3.00 7.77 14.65
CA ASN A 27 2.26 7.60 15.91
C ASN A 27 0.79 8.06 15.87
N LYS A 28 0.19 8.35 14.70
CA LYS A 28 -1.17 8.90 14.62
C LYS A 28 -2.09 8.06 13.73
N TYR A 29 -3.08 7.44 14.38
CA TYR A 29 -4.29 6.97 13.73
C TYR A 29 -5.31 8.10 13.71
N PRO A 30 -5.69 8.63 12.55
CA PRO A 30 -6.71 9.66 12.47
C PRO A 30 -8.08 9.04 12.74
N GLU A 31 -8.85 9.66 13.63
CA GLU A 31 -10.27 9.33 13.78
C GLU A 31 -11.09 9.85 12.59
N ILE A 32 -10.68 10.98 12.02
CA ILE A 32 -11.35 11.60 10.88
C ILE A 32 -10.35 11.73 9.73
N VAL A 33 -10.77 11.30 8.54
CA VAL A 33 -10.02 11.41 7.28
C VAL A 33 -10.89 12.02 6.19
N TYR A 34 -10.26 12.54 5.15
CA TYR A 34 -10.94 13.32 4.12
C TYR A 34 -10.71 12.72 2.73
N HIS A 35 -11.77 12.23 2.10
CA HIS A 35 -11.71 11.75 0.72
C HIS A 35 -11.99 12.90 -0.25
N TYR A 36 -10.99 13.28 -1.03
CA TYR A 36 -11.13 14.30 -2.07
C TYR A 36 -11.49 13.66 -3.41
N THR A 37 -12.44 14.26 -4.12
CA THR A 37 -12.94 13.72 -5.38
C THR A 37 -13.64 14.78 -6.23
N SER A 38 -14.01 14.45 -7.46
CA SER A 38 -14.80 15.35 -8.31
C SER A 38 -16.26 15.37 -7.87
N LEU A 39 -16.99 16.48 -8.10
CA LEU A 39 -18.41 16.59 -7.75
C LEU A 39 -19.27 15.41 -8.23
N ASP A 40 -19.14 14.98 -9.49
CA ASP A 40 -19.91 13.85 -10.02
C ASP A 40 -19.66 12.53 -9.27
N SER A 41 -18.43 12.35 -8.77
CA SER A 41 -18.05 11.15 -8.01
C SER A 41 -18.55 11.26 -6.57
N ALA A 42 -18.51 12.46 -5.98
CA ALA A 42 -19.08 12.72 -4.66
C ALA A 42 -20.58 12.45 -4.64
N ILE A 43 -21.32 12.97 -5.63
CA ILE A 43 -22.77 12.71 -5.78
C ILE A 43 -23.04 11.20 -5.86
N LYS A 44 -22.28 10.46 -6.68
CA LYS A 44 -22.44 9.00 -6.77
C LYS A 44 -22.22 8.30 -5.44
N ILE A 45 -21.16 8.66 -4.70
CA ILE A 45 -20.85 8.07 -3.39
C ILE A 45 -21.97 8.37 -2.39
N ILE A 46 -22.52 9.59 -2.41
CA ILE A 46 -23.60 10.01 -1.50
C ILE A 46 -24.92 9.30 -1.85
N ASP A 47 -25.28 9.25 -3.14
CA ASP A 47 -26.52 8.65 -3.62
C ASP A 47 -26.53 7.13 -3.46
N SER A 48 -25.41 6.47 -3.76
CA SER A 48 -25.27 5.02 -3.56
C SER A 48 -25.04 4.65 -2.11
N LYS A 49 -24.59 5.62 -1.28
CA LYS A 49 -24.01 5.40 0.05
C LYS A 49 -22.91 4.34 0.02
N VAL A 50 -22.07 4.30 -1.02
CA VAL A 50 -21.02 3.28 -1.17
C VAL A 50 -19.65 3.92 -1.41
N ILE A 51 -18.63 3.50 -0.65
CA ILE A 51 -17.22 3.72 -1.01
C ILE A 51 -16.66 2.52 -1.78
N HIS A 52 -15.77 2.82 -2.72
CA HIS A 52 -15.10 1.81 -3.54
C HIS A 52 -13.63 1.71 -3.15
N PHE A 53 -13.23 0.55 -2.65
CA PHE A 53 -11.82 0.19 -2.54
C PHE A 53 -11.34 -0.38 -3.86
N ARG A 54 -10.13 -0.01 -4.27
CA ARG A 54 -9.50 -0.51 -5.50
C ARG A 54 -8.37 -1.44 -5.16
N ASP A 55 -8.27 -2.52 -5.92
CA ASP A 55 -7.11 -3.43 -5.81
C ASP A 55 -5.80 -2.63 -5.94
N SER A 56 -4.86 -2.84 -5.01
CA SER A 56 -3.58 -2.13 -4.95
C SER A 56 -2.74 -2.33 -6.21
N ARG A 57 -2.97 -3.45 -6.92
CA ARG A 57 -2.32 -3.78 -8.20
C ARG A 57 -2.81 -2.93 -9.35
N LEU A 58 -3.97 -2.31 -9.20
CA LEU A 58 -4.54 -1.37 -10.17
C LEU A 58 -4.38 0.09 -9.75
N LEU A 59 -3.62 0.38 -8.68
CA LEU A 59 -3.29 1.77 -8.38
C LEU A 59 -2.59 2.34 -9.61
N ALA A 60 -3.25 3.33 -10.21
CA ALA A 60 -2.98 3.81 -11.56
C ALA A 60 -1.58 4.40 -11.73
N ASP A 61 -0.88 4.60 -10.62
CA ASP A 61 0.46 5.15 -10.61
C ASP A 61 1.49 4.03 -10.57
N ASN A 62 1.77 3.48 -11.76
CA ASN A 62 2.93 2.62 -11.98
C ASN A 62 4.24 3.26 -11.46
N THR A 63 4.27 4.57 -11.20
CA THR A 63 5.42 5.26 -10.61
C THR A 63 5.63 4.92 -9.13
N GLU A 64 4.58 4.72 -8.33
CA GLU A 64 4.70 4.39 -6.90
C GLU A 64 5.42 3.07 -6.72
N GLN A 65 5.00 2.04 -7.44
CA GLN A 65 5.66 0.74 -7.32
C GLN A 65 7.04 0.73 -7.99
N ARG A 66 7.21 1.40 -9.14
CA ARG A 66 8.56 1.58 -9.73
C ARG A 66 9.53 2.25 -8.76
N ASN A 67 9.07 3.16 -7.92
CA ASN A 67 9.91 3.81 -6.91
C ASN A 67 10.52 2.76 -5.95
N VAL A 68 9.72 1.83 -5.43
CA VAL A 68 10.21 0.74 -4.56
C VAL A 68 11.30 -0.08 -5.24
N PHE A 69 11.11 -0.46 -6.50
CA PHE A 69 12.10 -1.26 -7.22
C PHE A 69 13.34 -0.47 -7.61
N ASN A 70 13.22 0.83 -7.85
CA ASN A 70 14.38 1.69 -8.05
C ASN A 70 15.24 1.73 -6.78
N ILE A 71 14.61 1.94 -5.62
CA ILE A 71 15.30 1.91 -4.32
C ILE A 71 15.90 0.52 -4.07
N LEU A 72 15.17 -0.55 -4.36
CA LEU A 72 15.66 -1.92 -4.24
C LEU A 72 16.94 -2.14 -5.06
N ASN A 73 16.95 -1.72 -6.32
CA ASN A 73 18.10 -1.86 -7.21
C ASN A 73 19.32 -1.10 -6.67
N GLU A 74 19.11 0.09 -6.13
CA GLU A 74 20.18 0.84 -5.46
C GLU A 74 20.71 0.08 -4.24
N MET A 75 19.82 -0.49 -3.41
CA MET A 75 20.22 -1.24 -2.22
C MET A 75 20.99 -2.51 -2.60
N ILE A 76 20.46 -3.36 -3.50
CA ILE A 76 21.14 -4.59 -3.92
C ILE A 76 22.52 -4.31 -4.53
N SER A 77 22.71 -3.15 -5.16
CA SER A 77 23.99 -2.77 -5.75
C SER A 77 25.10 -2.48 -4.72
N MET A 78 24.77 -2.36 -3.43
CA MET A 78 25.76 -2.07 -2.38
C MET A 78 26.77 -3.22 -2.20
N ASP A 79 28.00 -2.87 -1.83
CA ASP A 79 29.13 -3.82 -1.72
C ASP A 79 28.99 -4.84 -0.59
N GLU A 80 28.09 -4.63 0.36
CA GLU A 80 27.90 -5.50 1.53
C GLU A 80 27.21 -6.85 1.20
N TYR A 81 26.55 -6.94 0.04
CA TYR A 81 25.85 -8.15 -0.41
C TYR A 81 26.74 -8.99 -1.32
N SER A 82 26.68 -10.31 -1.18
CA SER A 82 27.45 -11.23 -2.02
C SER A 82 26.98 -11.21 -3.48
N ASP A 83 27.89 -11.45 -4.42
CA ASP A 83 27.56 -11.53 -5.85
C ASP A 83 26.49 -12.61 -6.14
N ASP A 84 26.48 -13.69 -5.37
CA ASP A 84 25.46 -14.73 -5.46
C ASP A 84 24.08 -14.19 -5.08
N PHE A 85 23.95 -13.49 -3.95
CA PHE A 85 22.70 -12.85 -3.54
C PHE A 85 22.21 -11.85 -4.59
N LYS A 86 23.12 -10.98 -5.06
CA LYS A 86 22.81 -9.99 -6.10
C LYS A 86 22.25 -10.65 -7.35
N ARG A 87 22.89 -11.72 -7.83
CA ARG A 87 22.42 -12.48 -9.00
C ARG A 87 21.02 -13.05 -8.81
N TYR A 88 20.75 -13.71 -7.69
CA TYR A 88 19.43 -14.26 -7.39
C TYR A 88 18.37 -13.15 -7.30
N ALA A 89 18.68 -12.06 -6.60
CA ALA A 89 17.78 -10.93 -6.45
C ALA A 89 17.44 -10.29 -7.80
N TYR A 90 18.43 -10.04 -8.66
CA TYR A 90 18.19 -9.49 -10.00
C TYR A 90 17.37 -10.43 -10.88
N GLN A 91 17.66 -11.73 -10.85
CA GLN A 91 16.92 -12.71 -11.65
C GLN A 91 15.43 -12.73 -11.26
N ILE A 92 15.14 -12.86 -9.97
CA ILE A 92 13.76 -12.92 -9.47
C ILE A 92 13.05 -11.57 -9.67
N CYS A 93 13.71 -10.44 -9.45
CA CYS A 93 13.10 -9.12 -9.69
C CYS A 93 12.80 -8.87 -11.18
N GLN A 94 13.59 -9.42 -12.11
CA GLN A 94 13.30 -9.34 -13.54
C GLN A 94 12.18 -10.30 -13.96
N ASP A 95 12.27 -11.57 -13.55
CA ASP A 95 11.36 -12.64 -13.96
C ASP A 95 9.95 -12.50 -13.33
N GLU A 96 9.86 -12.03 -12.09
CA GLU A 96 8.59 -11.99 -11.35
C GLU A 96 7.86 -10.65 -11.42
N TYR A 97 8.58 -9.52 -11.57
CA TYR A 97 7.96 -8.20 -11.45
C TYR A 97 7.82 -7.44 -12.77
N LEU A 98 8.87 -7.38 -13.60
CA LEU A 98 8.82 -6.63 -14.87
C LEU A 98 7.88 -7.27 -15.90
N ASP A 99 7.83 -8.60 -15.95
CA ASP A 99 7.06 -9.31 -16.97
C ASP A 99 5.61 -9.60 -16.54
N GLN A 100 5.33 -9.89 -15.26
CA GLN A 100 3.98 -10.29 -14.81
C GLN A 100 3.14 -9.12 -14.27
N TYR A 101 3.78 -8.08 -13.74
CA TYR A 101 3.05 -6.94 -13.15
C TYR A 101 2.77 -5.82 -14.18
N ILE A 102 3.64 -5.67 -15.18
CA ILE A 102 3.46 -4.70 -16.28
C ILE A 102 2.64 -5.30 -17.42
N SER A 103 2.70 -6.62 -17.64
CA SER A 103 1.79 -7.26 -18.58
C SER A 103 0.38 -7.25 -17.97
N SER A 104 -0.59 -6.79 -18.76
CA SER A 104 -2.00 -6.69 -18.38
C SER A 104 -2.68 -8.04 -18.06
N ASP A 105 -1.93 -9.13 -18.00
CA ASP A 105 -2.40 -10.50 -17.77
C ASP A 105 -2.41 -10.83 -16.27
N LEU A 106 -3.25 -10.09 -15.53
CA LEU A 106 -3.52 -10.28 -14.10
C LEU A 106 -4.03 -11.70 -13.75
N GLN A 107 -4.38 -12.52 -14.75
CA GLN A 107 -4.91 -13.87 -14.60
C GLN A 107 -3.84 -14.97 -14.42
N ASN A 108 -2.57 -14.72 -14.77
CA ASN A 108 -1.51 -15.74 -14.71
C ASN A 108 -0.53 -15.57 -13.53
N ASN A 109 -0.87 -14.72 -12.56
CA ASN A 109 0.02 -14.39 -11.45
C ASN A 109 0.32 -15.61 -10.58
N ARG A 110 1.59 -16.03 -10.54
CA ARG A 110 2.14 -16.97 -9.54
C ARG A 110 2.02 -16.44 -8.11
N PHE A 111 1.66 -15.17 -7.96
CA PHE A 111 1.29 -14.53 -6.70
C PHE A 111 -0.14 -14.81 -6.23
N SER A 112 -0.82 -15.83 -6.77
CA SER A 112 -2.15 -16.27 -6.29
C SER A 112 -2.20 -16.59 -4.80
N ASP A 113 -1.04 -16.81 -4.19
CA ASP A 113 -0.84 -17.17 -2.79
C ASP A 113 -0.51 -15.95 -1.90
N ILE A 114 -0.32 -14.75 -2.48
CA ILE A 114 -0.16 -13.51 -1.71
C ILE A 114 -1.53 -12.89 -1.41
N SER A 115 -1.69 -12.35 -0.20
CA SER A 115 -2.87 -11.56 0.18
C SER A 115 -3.12 -10.42 -0.80
N ARG A 116 -4.40 -10.15 -1.05
CA ARG A 116 -4.81 -9.06 -1.90
C ARG A 116 -5.13 -7.85 -1.05
N PHE A 117 -4.65 -6.69 -1.48
CA PHE A 117 -4.88 -5.44 -0.78
C PHE A 117 -5.79 -4.57 -1.61
N PHE A 118 -6.81 -3.99 -0.97
CA PHE A 118 -7.70 -3.03 -1.60
C PHE A 118 -7.59 -1.71 -0.85
N VAL A 119 -7.41 -0.64 -1.60
CA VAL A 119 -7.01 0.66 -1.09
C VAL A 119 -8.13 1.65 -1.33
N PHE A 120 -8.39 2.46 -0.30
CA PHE A 120 -9.19 3.66 -0.39
C PHE A 120 -8.37 4.84 0.15
N SER A 121 -8.02 5.76 -0.75
CA SER A 121 -7.14 6.90 -0.45
C SER A 121 -7.92 8.08 0.10
N CYS A 122 -7.42 8.64 1.20
CA CYS A 122 -7.91 9.84 1.86
C CYS A 122 -6.72 10.76 2.18
N SER A 123 -7.00 11.92 2.76
CA SER A 123 -6.00 12.86 3.28
C SER A 123 -6.25 13.13 4.76
N PHE A 124 -5.18 13.44 5.49
CA PHE A 124 -5.26 14.02 6.82
C PHE A 124 -5.74 15.48 6.82
N ASP A 125 -5.56 16.18 5.70
CA ASP A 125 -5.83 17.61 5.62
C ASP A 125 -7.31 17.88 5.32
N GLU A 126 -7.98 18.56 6.25
CA GLU A 126 -9.38 18.96 6.07
C GLU A 126 -9.55 19.97 4.92
N HIS A 127 -8.60 20.88 4.72
CA HIS A 127 -8.73 21.97 3.76
C HIS A 127 -7.52 22.03 2.82
N SER A 128 -7.34 20.99 1.99
CA SER A 128 -6.27 20.94 0.99
C SER A 128 -6.70 21.63 -0.31
N GLU A 129 -6.26 22.86 -0.52
CA GLU A 129 -6.49 23.58 -1.77
C GLU A 129 -5.85 22.86 -2.96
N TYR A 130 -4.69 22.23 -2.74
CA TYR A 130 -4.03 21.38 -3.72
C TYR A 130 -4.98 20.28 -4.21
N LEU A 131 -5.52 19.47 -3.29
CA LEU A 131 -6.41 18.37 -3.66
C LEU A 131 -7.73 18.86 -4.28
N ILE A 132 -8.35 19.91 -3.75
CA ILE A 132 -9.54 20.52 -4.34
C ILE A 132 -9.27 20.91 -5.80
N SER A 133 -8.12 21.52 -6.08
CA SER A 133 -7.74 21.92 -7.43
C SER A 133 -7.43 20.75 -8.36
N THR A 134 -6.79 19.69 -7.85
CA THR A 134 -6.48 18.46 -8.60
C THR A 134 -7.74 17.75 -9.06
N TYR A 135 -8.78 17.72 -8.22
CA TYR A 135 -10.05 17.06 -8.55
C TYR A 135 -11.05 17.96 -9.30
N ALA A 136 -10.82 19.27 -9.34
CA ALA A 136 -11.54 20.19 -10.21
C ALA A 136 -11.11 19.92 -11.67
N LYS A 137 -12.01 19.33 -12.47
CA LYS A 137 -11.74 19.01 -13.89
C LYS A 137 -12.20 20.15 -14.79
N ARG A 138 -11.64 20.26 -16.01
CA ARG A 138 -12.01 21.31 -16.98
C ARG A 138 -13.51 21.45 -17.24
N ASN A 139 -14.25 20.33 -17.20
CA ASN A 139 -15.71 20.32 -17.45
C ASN A 139 -16.55 20.40 -16.16
N ASN A 140 -15.90 20.30 -14.99
CA ASN A 140 -16.54 20.45 -13.69
C ASN A 140 -15.52 21.03 -12.71
N PRO A 141 -15.46 22.37 -12.56
CA PRO A 141 -14.41 23.07 -11.83
C PRO A 141 -14.53 22.92 -10.31
N ILE A 142 -15.41 22.03 -9.83
CA ILE A 142 -15.68 21.85 -8.41
C ILE A 142 -15.02 20.56 -7.93
N GLY A 143 -13.94 20.73 -7.16
CA GLY A 143 -13.42 19.70 -6.28
C GLY A 143 -14.26 19.59 -5.02
N CYS A 144 -14.46 18.37 -4.55
CA CYS A 144 -15.27 18.09 -3.37
C CYS A 144 -14.45 17.32 -2.33
N ARG A 145 -14.86 17.47 -1.07
CA ARG A 145 -14.34 16.69 0.05
C ARG A 145 -15.49 15.95 0.72
N ILE A 146 -15.24 14.70 1.03
CA ILE A 146 -16.10 13.85 1.86
C ILE A 146 -15.35 13.62 3.17
N THR A 147 -15.98 14.00 4.28
CA THR A 147 -15.45 13.74 5.63
C THR A 147 -15.86 12.33 6.06
N ILE A 148 -14.91 11.55 6.58
CA ILE A 148 -15.12 10.15 6.94
C ILE A 148 -14.59 9.94 8.36
N ASN A 149 -15.43 9.42 9.24
CA ASN A 149 -14.99 8.90 10.53
C ASN A 149 -14.47 7.48 10.32
N ALA A 150 -13.16 7.30 10.49
CA ALA A 150 -12.49 6.04 10.21
C ALA A 150 -12.87 4.94 11.21
N LYS A 151 -13.37 5.30 12.41
CA LYS A 151 -13.91 4.32 13.37
C LYS A 151 -15.17 3.64 12.83
N ASP A 152 -16.04 4.39 12.16
CA ASP A 152 -17.30 3.88 11.61
C ASP A 152 -17.07 2.86 10.48
N LEU A 153 -15.88 2.89 9.84
CA LEU A 153 -15.45 1.87 8.89
C LEU A 153 -15.00 0.59 9.61
N GLY A 154 -14.22 0.74 10.69
CA GLY A 154 -13.70 -0.38 11.47
C GLY A 154 -14.77 -1.17 12.24
N GLU A 155 -15.94 -0.57 12.50
CA GLU A 155 -17.10 -1.27 13.08
C GLU A 155 -17.84 -2.13 12.05
N GLN A 156 -17.73 -1.82 10.76
CA GLN A 156 -18.39 -2.56 9.68
C GLN A 156 -17.53 -3.69 9.11
N PHE A 157 -16.20 -3.59 9.25
CA PHE A 157 -15.28 -4.68 8.97
C PHE A 157 -14.93 -5.42 10.25
N TYR A 158 -14.51 -6.68 10.13
CA TYR A 158 -13.76 -7.25 11.24
C TYR A 158 -12.40 -6.52 11.35
N PRO A 159 -12.03 -5.97 12.53
CA PRO A 159 -10.86 -5.12 12.69
C PRO A 159 -9.54 -5.72 12.16
N GLN A 160 -9.43 -7.04 12.05
CA GLN A 160 -8.25 -7.72 11.51
C GLN A 160 -8.04 -7.53 10.00
N TYR A 161 -9.05 -7.09 9.25
CA TYR A 161 -8.95 -6.91 7.80
C TYR A 161 -8.79 -5.46 7.37
N LEU A 162 -8.93 -4.51 8.29
CA LEU A 162 -8.88 -3.08 8.00
C LEU A 162 -7.66 -2.42 8.65
N GLU A 163 -6.81 -1.82 7.83
CA GLU A 163 -5.65 -1.06 8.29
C GLU A 163 -5.75 0.39 7.82
N ILE A 164 -5.54 1.36 8.70
CA ILE A 164 -5.46 2.78 8.34
C ILE A 164 -4.01 3.19 8.43
N VAL A 165 -3.41 3.57 7.30
CA VAL A 165 -1.97 3.70 7.18
C VAL A 165 -1.58 5.02 6.51
N PRO A 166 -0.67 5.80 7.12
CA PRO A 166 -0.14 7.01 6.50
C PRO A 166 0.85 6.68 5.38
N ILE A 167 0.95 7.58 4.41
CA ILE A 167 1.89 7.45 3.30
C ILE A 167 3.25 8.06 3.62
N ILE A 168 4.29 7.33 3.22
CA ILE A 168 5.69 7.65 3.42
C ILE A 168 6.23 8.34 2.18
N TYR A 169 6.48 9.64 2.33
CA TYR A 169 7.00 10.50 1.26
C TYR A 169 8.51 10.75 1.35
N ASN A 170 9.09 10.67 2.54
CA ASN A 170 10.50 10.97 2.76
C ASN A 170 11.40 9.88 2.14
N GLU A 171 12.33 10.30 1.28
CA GLU A 171 13.25 9.39 0.58
C GLU A 171 14.20 8.63 1.51
N GLN A 172 14.63 9.25 2.61
CA GLN A 172 15.52 8.59 3.58
C GLN A 172 14.78 7.47 4.33
N ASP A 173 13.54 7.73 4.76
CA ASP A 173 12.71 6.73 5.44
C ASP A 173 12.37 5.56 4.51
N LYS A 174 12.02 5.85 3.25
CA LYS A 174 11.82 4.84 2.20
C LYS A 174 13.04 3.93 2.03
N ARG A 175 14.23 4.53 1.87
CA ARG A 175 15.50 3.79 1.74
C ARG A 175 15.81 2.94 2.97
N ALA A 176 15.58 3.47 4.17
CA ALA A 176 15.80 2.74 5.42
C ALA A 176 14.89 1.50 5.51
N LEU A 177 13.61 1.63 5.16
CA LEU A 177 12.66 0.51 5.18
C LEU A 177 13.00 -0.56 4.14
N VAL A 178 13.31 -0.15 2.90
CA VAL A 178 13.74 -1.10 1.86
C VAL A 178 15.03 -1.79 2.27
N LYS A 179 16.01 -1.07 2.82
CA LYS A 179 17.27 -1.66 3.31
C LYS A 179 17.01 -2.70 4.39
N LEU A 180 16.12 -2.43 5.36
CA LEU A 180 15.78 -3.41 6.40
C LEU A 180 15.25 -4.72 5.82
N ILE A 181 14.38 -4.64 4.80
CA ILE A 181 13.84 -5.81 4.10
C ILE A 181 14.97 -6.58 3.37
N VAL A 182 15.84 -5.86 2.66
CA VAL A 182 16.97 -6.47 1.93
C VAL A 182 17.97 -7.12 2.88
N ASP A 183 18.33 -6.44 3.98
CA ASP A 183 19.24 -6.96 5.01
C ASP A 183 18.69 -8.25 5.62
N HIS A 184 17.39 -8.27 5.93
CA HIS A 184 16.72 -9.45 6.47
C HIS A 184 16.70 -10.62 5.48
N ALA A 185 16.35 -10.36 4.22
CA ALA A 185 16.40 -11.36 3.17
C ALA A 185 17.80 -11.91 2.95
N TYR A 186 18.82 -11.04 3.00
CA TYR A 186 20.21 -11.45 2.88
C TYR A 186 20.66 -12.34 4.05
N LEU A 187 20.24 -12.05 5.28
CA LEU A 187 20.51 -12.90 6.43
C LEU A 187 19.88 -14.29 6.28
N LYS A 188 18.62 -14.36 5.82
CA LYS A 188 17.95 -15.63 5.49
C LYS A 188 18.69 -16.36 4.37
N PHE A 189 19.08 -15.66 3.31
CA PHE A 189 19.84 -16.21 2.19
C PHE A 189 21.20 -16.78 2.62
N LYS A 190 21.91 -16.12 3.53
CA LYS A 190 23.21 -16.62 4.05
C LYS A 190 23.07 -17.89 4.90
N ARG A 191 21.91 -18.07 5.56
CA ARG A 191 21.59 -19.23 6.40
C ARG A 191 20.96 -20.38 5.60
N ALA A 192 20.58 -20.13 4.35
CA ALA A 192 19.96 -21.10 3.45
C ALA A 192 20.90 -22.29 3.21
N MET A 193 20.36 -23.51 3.34
CA MET A 193 21.12 -24.75 3.15
C MET A 193 20.98 -25.33 1.74
N SER A 194 20.02 -24.82 0.97
CA SER A 194 19.73 -25.24 -0.40
C SER A 194 19.47 -24.05 -1.33
N ASP A 195 19.53 -24.29 -2.65
CA ASP A 195 19.15 -23.29 -3.64
C ASP A 195 17.66 -22.94 -3.59
N GLU A 196 16.82 -23.85 -3.10
CA GLU A 196 15.39 -23.59 -2.91
C GLU A 196 15.18 -22.62 -1.75
N ASP A 197 15.84 -22.85 -0.61
CA ASP A 197 15.79 -21.93 0.54
C ASP A 197 16.29 -20.52 0.17
N LYS A 198 17.32 -20.45 -0.69
CA LYS A 198 17.82 -19.18 -1.25
C LYS A 198 16.74 -18.47 -2.07
N LYS A 199 16.05 -19.19 -2.97
CA LYS A 199 14.93 -18.61 -3.74
C LYS A 199 13.81 -18.16 -2.82
N THR A 200 13.46 -18.95 -1.81
CA THR A 200 12.44 -18.57 -0.80
C THR A 200 12.81 -17.27 -0.09
N ALA A 201 14.06 -17.11 0.36
CA ALA A 201 14.50 -15.88 1.00
C ALA A 201 14.32 -14.64 0.11
N ILE A 202 14.59 -14.78 -1.19
CA ILE A 202 14.42 -13.70 -2.18
C ILE A 202 12.95 -13.47 -2.53
N GLY A 203 12.15 -14.53 -2.68
CA GLY A 203 10.71 -14.41 -2.93
C GLY A 203 9.98 -13.73 -1.76
N LEU A 204 10.40 -14.01 -0.52
CA LEU A 204 9.92 -13.28 0.66
C LEU A 204 10.28 -11.80 0.60
N MET A 205 11.52 -11.47 0.21
CA MET A 205 11.96 -10.08 0.01
C MET A 205 11.04 -9.34 -0.97
N VAL A 206 10.78 -9.93 -2.14
CA VAL A 206 9.90 -9.34 -3.15
C VAL A 206 8.48 -9.16 -2.60
N SER A 207 7.94 -10.17 -1.93
CA SER A 207 6.61 -10.11 -1.32
C SER A 207 6.50 -8.95 -0.31
N TYR A 208 7.53 -8.77 0.53
CA TYR A 208 7.59 -7.66 1.50
C TYR A 208 7.66 -6.31 0.82
N LEU A 209 8.44 -6.19 -0.26
CA LEU A 209 8.56 -4.94 -1.02
C LEU A 209 7.25 -4.59 -1.73
N MET A 210 6.53 -5.57 -2.24
CA MET A 210 5.20 -5.36 -2.82
C MET A 210 4.21 -4.84 -1.79
N TYR A 211 4.18 -5.41 -0.59
CA TYR A 211 3.34 -4.91 0.50
C TYR A 211 3.79 -3.51 0.94
N LEU A 212 5.10 -3.28 1.11
CA LEU A 212 5.66 -1.98 1.45
C LEU A 212 5.30 -0.91 0.41
N GLY A 213 5.24 -1.25 -0.88
CA GLY A 213 4.88 -0.31 -1.94
C GLY A 213 3.50 0.34 -1.81
N ILE A 214 2.60 -0.27 -1.03
CA ILE A 214 1.30 0.34 -0.68
C ILE A 214 1.48 1.56 0.23
N TYR A 215 2.60 1.67 0.94
CA TYR A 215 2.89 2.72 1.90
C TYR A 215 3.77 3.82 1.32
N LEU A 216 4.41 3.59 0.18
CA LEU A 216 5.43 4.49 -0.37
C LEU A 216 4.86 5.34 -1.50
N LYS A 217 5.18 6.63 -1.52
CA LYS A 217 4.80 7.54 -2.60
C LYS A 217 5.91 8.53 -2.89
N SER A 218 5.98 9.03 -4.13
CA SER A 218 6.96 10.05 -4.54
C SER A 218 6.79 11.33 -3.72
N GLU A 219 7.89 11.97 -3.32
CA GLU A 219 7.90 13.17 -2.47
C GLU A 219 7.16 14.36 -3.12
N GLU A 220 7.06 14.38 -4.46
CA GLU A 220 6.31 15.41 -5.18
C GLU A 220 4.81 15.45 -4.83
N TYR A 221 4.26 14.33 -4.36
CA TYR A 221 2.88 14.20 -3.90
C TYR A 221 2.72 14.41 -2.39
N SER A 222 3.77 14.84 -1.67
CA SER A 222 3.72 15.05 -0.21
C SER A 222 2.65 16.05 0.23
N LYS A 223 2.24 16.98 -0.65
CA LYS A 223 1.13 17.92 -0.42
C LYS A 223 -0.25 17.27 -0.33
N GLU A 224 -0.37 15.99 -0.70
CA GLU A 224 -1.61 15.24 -0.53
C GLU A 224 -1.84 14.83 0.93
N ASN A 225 -0.75 14.72 1.72
CA ASN A 225 -0.77 14.25 3.09
C ASN A 225 -1.67 12.99 3.24
N GLU A 226 -1.41 12.00 2.38
CA GLU A 226 -2.31 10.87 2.14
C GLU A 226 -2.32 9.89 3.31
N VAL A 227 -3.51 9.36 3.57
CA VAL A 227 -3.77 8.19 4.42
C VAL A 227 -4.57 7.18 3.62
N ARG A 228 -4.13 5.93 3.62
CA ARG A 228 -4.80 4.82 2.94
C ARG A 228 -5.57 3.99 3.96
N ILE A 229 -6.80 3.66 3.62
CA ILE A 229 -7.56 2.62 4.30
C ILE A 229 -7.40 1.36 3.46
N LEU A 230 -6.82 0.33 4.04
CA LEU A 230 -6.51 -0.93 3.40
C LEU A 230 -7.50 -1.99 3.86
N LEU A 231 -8.03 -2.75 2.90
CA LEU A 231 -8.69 -4.01 3.14
C LEU A 231 -7.78 -5.14 2.70
N VAL A 232 -7.55 -6.08 3.60
CA VAL A 232 -6.71 -7.25 3.35
C VAL A 232 -7.61 -8.46 3.13
N GLU A 233 -7.50 -9.06 1.94
CA GLU A 233 -8.13 -10.33 1.61
C GLU A 233 -7.07 -11.44 1.65
N ASP A 234 -7.19 -12.34 2.62
CA ASP A 234 -6.29 -13.48 2.77
C ASP A 234 -6.74 -14.68 1.97
N ASN A 235 -5.77 -15.40 1.42
CA ASN A 235 -6.04 -16.60 0.63
C ASN A 235 -6.65 -17.73 1.46
N ASP A 236 -6.32 -17.82 2.75
CA ASP A 236 -6.92 -18.79 3.67
C ASP A 236 -8.33 -18.39 4.14
N SER A 237 -8.73 -17.12 4.00
CA SER A 237 -10.02 -16.60 4.48
C SER A 237 -10.99 -16.20 3.37
N ARG A 238 -10.80 -16.70 2.14
CA ARG A 238 -11.67 -16.43 0.96
C ARG A 238 -13.17 -16.75 1.17
N GLN A 239 -13.56 -17.27 2.34
CA GLN A 239 -14.96 -17.53 2.69
C GLN A 239 -15.73 -16.32 3.22
N ASP A 240 -15.10 -15.26 3.75
CA ASP A 240 -15.83 -14.28 4.59
C ASP A 240 -16.05 -12.87 3.99
N LEU A 241 -15.43 -12.53 2.85
CA LEU A 241 -15.69 -11.25 2.16
C LEU A 241 -16.78 -11.34 1.08
N SER A 242 -17.46 -12.47 0.98
CA SER A 242 -18.49 -12.72 -0.05
C SER A 242 -19.77 -11.88 0.14
N GLU A 243 -19.97 -11.32 1.33
CA GLU A 243 -21.09 -10.40 1.65
C GLU A 243 -20.90 -9.01 1.02
N PHE A 244 -19.67 -8.63 0.65
CA PHE A 244 -19.40 -7.42 -0.11
C PHE A 244 -19.47 -7.73 -1.60
N LYS A 245 -20.16 -6.88 -2.38
CA LYS A 245 -20.21 -7.05 -3.85
C LYS A 245 -18.79 -6.96 -4.41
N LYS A 246 -18.31 -8.10 -4.89
CA LYS A 246 -17.02 -8.26 -5.52
C LYS A 246 -17.20 -8.22 -7.03
N ASP A 247 -16.70 -7.17 -7.66
CA ASP A 247 -16.08 -7.33 -8.98
C ASP A 247 -14.61 -7.65 -8.73
N ASP A 248 -13.95 -8.37 -9.62
CA ASP A 248 -12.60 -8.93 -9.44
C ASP A 248 -11.52 -7.93 -8.98
N TYR A 249 -11.79 -6.62 -8.96
CA TYR A 249 -10.83 -5.58 -8.57
C TYR A 249 -11.42 -4.47 -7.69
N ARG A 250 -12.64 -4.62 -7.18
CA ARG A 250 -13.32 -3.60 -6.38
C ARG A 250 -14.11 -4.21 -5.23
N TYR A 251 -14.02 -3.54 -4.08
CA TYR A 251 -14.91 -3.77 -2.94
C TYR A 251 -15.81 -2.57 -2.72
N GLU A 252 -17.11 -2.83 -2.53
CA GLU A 252 -18.13 -1.85 -2.21
C GLU A 252 -18.47 -1.92 -0.72
N LEU A 253 -18.38 -0.81 0.00
CA LEU A 253 -18.79 -0.72 1.40
C LEU A 253 -19.94 0.29 1.56
N PRO A 254 -21.09 -0.11 2.13
CA PRO A 254 -22.16 0.80 2.48
C PRO A 254 -21.73 1.78 3.60
N ILE A 255 -22.15 3.04 3.52
CA ILE A 255 -21.77 4.08 4.49
C ILE A 255 -22.96 4.33 5.41
N VAL A 256 -22.72 4.19 6.72
CA VAL A 256 -23.71 4.49 7.76
C VAL A 256 -23.58 5.98 8.12
N GLU A 257 -24.33 6.79 7.38
CA GLU A 257 -24.84 8.13 7.73
C GLU A 257 -23.97 9.13 8.51
N HIS A 258 -22.80 9.57 8.04
CA HIS A 258 -22.24 10.88 8.44
C HIS A 258 -21.41 11.55 7.32
N PHE A 259 -22.08 12.20 6.37
CA PHE A 259 -21.43 13.06 5.38
C PHE A 259 -21.59 14.53 5.77
N CYS A 260 -20.48 15.24 5.98
CA CYS A 260 -20.46 16.69 5.90
C CYS A 260 -19.74 17.09 4.61
N THR A 261 -20.47 17.73 3.69
CA THR A 261 -19.96 18.21 2.41
C THR A 261 -19.74 19.71 2.46
N GLU A 262 -18.51 20.14 2.17
CA GLU A 262 -18.21 21.54 1.88
C GLU A 262 -17.87 21.67 0.39
N PHE A 263 -18.53 22.62 -0.28
CA PHE A 263 -18.29 22.93 -1.68
C PHE A 263 -17.57 24.27 -1.77
N LYS A 264 -16.38 24.29 -2.39
CA LYS A 264 -15.65 25.53 -2.70
C LYS A 264 -15.63 25.72 -4.20
N THR A 265 -16.30 26.77 -4.69
CA THR A 265 -16.17 27.23 -6.07
C THR A 265 -14.92 28.12 -6.16
N MET A 266 -14.04 27.87 -7.13
CA MET A 266 -12.96 28.80 -7.47
C MET A 266 -13.50 30.09 -8.09
#